data_AF-A0A843DP48-F1
#
_entry.id   AF-A0A843DP48-F1
#
_cell.length_a   1.000
_cell.length_b   1.000
_cell.length_c   1.000
_cell.angle_alpha   90.00
_cell.angle_beta   90.00
_cell.angle_gamma   90.00
#
_symmetry.space_group_name_H-M   'P 1'
#
loop_
_entity.id
_entity.type
_entity.pdbx_description
1 polymer ?
#
loop_
_entity_poly.entity_id
_entity_poly.type
_entity_poly.pdbx_seq_one_letter_code
_entity_poly.pdbx_strand_id
1 'polypeptide(L)' 'MSTMFPKFSTKVEGETIVMEQRLLKKVSHLVLNASKCTGCGICADACPKEAITLGMVGAAAR' A
#
# COMPACT_ATOMS: atom_id res chain seq x y z
N MET A 1 -6.20 25.04 11.00
CA MET A 1 -5.94 23.92 11.93
C MET A 1 -6.09 22.62 11.13
N SER A 2 -4.99 22.16 10.55
CA SER A 2 -4.97 21.30 9.37
C SER A 2 -5.09 19.81 9.75
N THR A 3 -6.30 19.33 10.01
CA THR A 3 -6.55 17.88 10.03
C THR A 3 -6.61 17.36 8.60
N MET A 4 -5.43 17.22 7.99
CA MET A 4 -5.21 16.76 6.62
C MET A 4 -5.49 15.24 6.57
N PHE A 5 -6.76 14.87 6.43
CA PHE A 5 -7.22 13.52 6.19
C PHE A 5 -7.72 13.40 4.75
N PRO A 6 -7.49 12.27 4.05
CA PRO A 6 -6.80 11.05 4.47
C PRO A 6 -5.28 11.25 4.67
N LYS A 7 -4.70 10.64 5.72
CA LYS A 7 -3.26 10.60 5.92
C LYS A 7 -2.72 9.25 5.46
N PHE A 8 -1.81 9.29 4.50
CA PHE A 8 -1.10 8.11 4.01
C PHE A 8 0.31 8.08 4.60
N SER A 9 0.78 6.90 4.97
CA SER A 9 2.17 6.69 5.37
C SER A 9 2.67 5.33 4.90
N THR A 10 3.93 5.29 4.50
CA THR A 10 4.61 4.06 4.06
C THR A 10 5.76 3.78 5.02
N LYS A 11 5.83 2.56 5.53
CA LYS A 11 6.93 2.07 6.35
C LYS A 11 7.58 0.88 5.66
N VAL A 12 8.91 0.83 5.67
CA VAL A 12 9.69 -0.29 5.12
C VAL A 12 10.51 -0.87 6.27
N GLU A 13 10.21 -2.11 6.61
CA GLU A 13 10.82 -2.87 7.70
C GLU A 13 11.51 -4.10 7.07
N GLY A 14 12.76 -3.90 6.65
CA GLY A 14 13.51 -4.90 5.90
C GLY A 14 12.82 -5.23 4.57
N GLU A 15 12.36 -6.48 4.44
CA GLU A 15 11.67 -6.98 3.25
C GLU A 15 10.15 -6.75 3.28
N THR A 16 9.59 -6.24 4.39
CA THR A 16 8.16 -5.99 4.53
C THR A 16 7.85 -4.51 4.39
N ILE A 17 6.92 -4.19 3.49
CA ILE A 17 6.44 -2.84 3.21
C ILE A 17 5.01 -2.74 3.75
N VAL A 18 4.76 -1.78 4.63
CA VAL A 18 3.45 -1.53 5.22
C VAL A 18 2.97 -0.15 4.80
N MET A 19 1.88 -0.10 4.05
CA MET A 19 1.20 1.15 3.69
C MET A 19 -0.01 1.32 4.59
N GLU A 20 -0.05 2.41 5.35
CA GLU A 20 -1.17 2.76 6.21
C GLU A 20 -1.96 3.92 5.60
N GLN A 21 -3.27 3.71 5.47
CA GLN A 21 -4.25 4.75 5.20
C GLN A 21 -5.04 5.02 6.48
N ARG A 22 -4.86 6.22 7.04
CA ARG A 22 -5.60 6.70 8.21
C ARG A 22 -6.69 7.66 7.78
N LEU A 23 -7.93 7.26 7.99
CA LEU A 23 -9.15 8.05 7.84
C LEU A 23 -9.62 8.56 9.21
N LEU A 24 -10.68 9.37 9.21
CA LEU A 24 -11.27 9.92 10.44
C LEU A 24 -11.73 8.83 11.43
N LYS A 25 -12.24 7.70 10.94
CA LYS A 25 -12.82 6.61 11.77
C LYS A 25 -12.16 5.25 11.57
N LYS A 26 -11.29 5.09 10.57
CA LYS A 26 -10.76 3.79 10.15
C LYS A 26 -9.29 3.90 9.79
N VAL A 27 -8.54 2.87 10.16
CA VAL A 27 -7.16 2.67 9.71
C VAL A 27 -7.14 1.40 8.85
N SER A 28 -6.48 1.46 7.70
CA SER A 28 -6.31 0.32 6.80
C SER A 28 -4.83 0.14 6.51
N HIS A 29 -4.37 -1.10 6.55
CA HIS A 29 -2.98 -1.46 6.31
C HIS A 29 -2.91 -2.40 5.10
N LEU A 30 -2.06 -2.05 4.13
CA LEU A 30 -1.64 -2.93 3.05
C LEU A 30 -0.23 -3.41 3.37
N VAL A 31 -0.05 -4.72 3.56
CA VAL A 31 1.23 -5.33 3.90
C VAL A 31 1.73 -6.13 2.71
N LEU A 32 2.91 -5.79 2.22
CA LEU A 32 3.60 -6.49 1.13
C LEU A 32 4.92 -7.04 1.65
N ASN A 33 5.15 -8.34 1.49
CA ASN A 33 6.48 -8.91 1.67
C ASN A 33 7.16 -8.97 0.30
N ALA A 34 8.19 -8.15 0.11
CA ALA A 34 8.90 -8.00 -1.17
C ALA A 34 9.57 -9.30 -1.61
N SER A 35 10.17 -10.06 -0.69
CA SER A 35 10.87 -11.31 -1.01
C SER A 35 9.94 -12.46 -1.39
N LYS A 36 8.67 -12.40 -0.96
CA LYS A 36 7.61 -13.32 -1.39
C LYS A 36 6.82 -12.84 -2.60
N CYS A 37 6.96 -11.57 -2.97
CA CYS A 37 6.24 -10.99 -4.09
C CYS A 37 6.86 -11.49 -5.40
N THR A 38 6.06 -12.19 -6.21
CA THR A 38 6.49 -12.66 -7.53
C THR A 38 6.24 -11.65 -8.65
N GLY A 39 5.59 -10.52 -8.34
CA GLY A 39 5.22 -9.51 -9.34
C GLY A 39 4.10 -9.95 -10.30
N CYS A 40 3.28 -10.93 -9.93
CA CYS A 40 2.24 -11.48 -10.81
C CYS A 40 1.08 -10.53 -11.16
N GLY A 41 0.93 -9.41 -10.46
CA GLY A 41 -0.08 -8.39 -10.76
C GLY A 41 -1.52 -8.70 -10.31
N ILE A 42 -1.82 -9.91 -9.83
CA ILE A 42 -3.19 -10.32 -9.42
C ILE A 42 -3.80 -9.36 -8.38
N CYS A 43 -3.00 -8.86 -7.44
CA CYS A 43 -3.49 -7.91 -6.43
C CYS A 43 -3.86 -6.54 -7.03
N ALA A 44 -3.19 -6.12 -8.10
CA ALA A 44 -3.51 -4.88 -8.82
C ALA A 44 -4.83 -5.04 -9.57
N ASP A 45 -5.01 -6.13 -10.32
CA ASP A 45 -6.25 -6.43 -11.05
C ASP A 45 -7.45 -6.64 -10.13
N ALA A 46 -7.23 -7.31 -8.99
CA ALA A 46 -8.29 -7.57 -8.03
C ALA A 46 -8.72 -6.32 -7.24
N CYS A 47 -7.95 -5.23 -7.26
CA CYS A 47 -8.25 -4.05 -6.47
C CYS A 47 -9.36 -3.22 -7.14
N PRO A 48 -10.58 -3.15 -6.57
CA PRO A 48 -11.70 -2.43 -7.18
C PRO A 48 -11.53 -0.90 -7.17
N LYS A 49 -10.51 -0.42 -6.46
CA LYS A 49 -10.15 0.99 -6.38
C LYS A 49 -8.89 1.33 -7.17
N GLU A 50 -8.30 0.34 -7.84
CA GLU A 50 -7.09 0.52 -8.65
C GLU A 50 -5.96 1.20 -7.85
N ALA A 51 -5.92 0.95 -6.54
CA ALA A 51 -5.02 1.64 -5.61
C ALA A 51 -3.59 1.07 -5.62
N ILE A 52 -3.40 -0.05 -6.31
CA ILE A 52 -2.14 -0.80 -6.37
C ILE A 52 -1.58 -0.66 -7.80
N THR A 53 -0.34 -0.19 -7.91
CA THR A 53 0.42 -0.12 -9.16
C THR A 53 1.64 -1.04 -9.06
N LEU A 54 2.05 -1.66 -10.17
CA LEU A 54 3.32 -2.38 -10.22
C LEU A 54 4.48 -1.39 -10.44
N GLY A 55 5.44 -1.34 -9.52
CA GLY A 55 6.66 -0.54 -9.65
C GLY A 55 7.91 -1.41 -9.84
N MET A 56 9.07 -0.76 -10.04
CA MET A 56 10.37 -1.42 -10.20
C MET A 56 10.82 -2.19 -8.94
N VAL A 57 10.18 -1.96 -7.79
CA VAL A 57 10.44 -2.62 -6.51
C VAL A 57 9.09 -3.01 -5.85
N GLY A 58 8.32 -3.89 -6.48
CA GLY A 58 7.05 -4.40 -5.94
C GLY A 58 5.83 -3.47 -6.13
N ALA A 59 4.72 -3.78 -5.44
CA ALA A 59 3.49 -2.99 -5.49
C ALA A 59 3.72 -1.59 -4.90
N ALA A 60 3.69 -0.57 -5.74
CA ALA A 60 3.75 0.84 -5.40
C ALA A 60 2.33 1.43 -5.48
N ALA A 61 1.93 2.28 -4.54
CA ALA A 61 0.67 3.02 -4.71
C ALA A 61 0.80 4.04 -5.84
N ARG A 62 -0.31 4.30 -6.54
CA ARG A 62 -0.42 5.37 -7.54
C ARG A 62 -0.60 6.74 -6.86
#